data_AF-A0A3A0W021-F1
#
_entry.id   AF-A0A3A0W021-F1
#
_cell.length_a   1.000
_cell.length_b   1.000
_cell.length_c   1.000
_cell.angle_alpha   90.00
_cell.angle_beta   90.00
_cell.angle_gamma   90.00
#
_symmetry.space_group_name_H-M   'P 1'
#
loop_
_entity.id
_entity.type
_entity.pdbx_description
1 polymer ?
#
loop_
_entity_poly.entity_id
_entity_poly.type
_entity_poly.pdbx_seq_one_letter_code
_entity_poly.pdbx_strand_id
1 'polypeptide(L)'
;MSKPTKDDLLEFMKKHGPENVDSITDKDSAIKHFRTSSKVYKQQRDEYKNERDTLIKDIEKLRKALIKTQNLVDELMKYQVNYINLTNHIRQKAEANPSVSRYIDLVNFVDRLEGE
;
A
#
# COMPACT_ATOMS: atom_id res chain seq x y z
N MET A 1 -4.87 50.17 25.47
CA MET A 1 -6.13 49.50 25.09
C MET A 1 -7.04 49.47 26.32
N SER A 2 -8.29 49.90 26.18
CA SER A 2 -9.29 49.88 27.27
C SER A 2 -9.63 48.43 27.63
N LYS A 3 -9.86 48.14 28.91
CA LYS A 3 -10.34 46.80 29.31
C LYS A 3 -11.77 46.61 28.81
N PRO A 4 -12.10 45.44 28.23
CA PRO A 4 -13.46 45.13 27.83
C PRO A 4 -14.43 45.25 29.01
N THR A 5 -15.60 45.82 28.75
CA THR A 5 -16.68 45.93 29.72
C THR A 5 -17.43 44.60 29.85
N LYS A 6 -18.24 44.48 30.91
CA LYS A 6 -19.05 43.27 31.16
C LYS A 6 -20.02 42.99 30.01
N ASP A 7 -20.52 44.02 29.36
CA ASP A 7 -21.46 43.90 28.24
C ASP A 7 -20.77 43.43 26.97
N ASP A 8 -19.53 43.89 26.71
CA ASP A 8 -18.71 43.41 25.59
C ASP A 8 -18.47 41.89 25.68
N LEU A 9 -18.26 41.39 26.91
CA LEU A 9 -18.06 39.96 27.17
C LEU A 9 -19.36 39.16 26.98
N LEU A 10 -20.50 39.70 27.43
CA LEU A 10 -21.81 39.07 27.26
C LEU A 10 -22.23 39.00 25.79
N GLU A 11 -21.92 40.03 25.00
CA GLU A 11 -22.21 40.07 23.57
C GLU A 11 -21.33 39.09 22.78
N PHE A 12 -20.06 38.97 23.16
CA PHE A 12 -19.15 37.96 22.62
C PHE A 12 -19.66 36.53 22.88
N MET A 13 -20.10 36.25 24.12
CA MET A 13 -20.66 34.95 24.50
C MET A 13 -21.97 34.62 23.76
N LYS A 14 -22.83 35.62 23.52
CA LYS A 14 -24.06 35.45 22.72
C LYS A 14 -23.77 35.19 21.24
N LYS A 15 -22.74 35.84 20.68
CA LYS A 15 -22.41 35.76 19.25
C LYS A 15 -21.73 34.44 18.88
N HIS A 16 -20.89 33.92 19.76
CA HIS A 16 -20.13 32.68 19.51
C HIS A 16 -20.77 31.45 20.16
N GLY A 17 -21.75 31.63 21.04
CA GLY A 17 -22.39 30.55 21.79
C GLY A 17 -21.53 30.14 23.00
N PRO A 18 -22.14 29.89 24.17
CA PRO A 18 -21.42 29.40 25.36
C PRO A 18 -20.72 28.06 25.12
N GLU A 19 -21.09 27.35 24.04
CA GLU A 19 -20.49 26.11 23.58
C GLU A 19 -19.22 26.26 22.72
N ASN A 20 -18.93 27.44 22.13
CA ASN A 20 -17.71 27.65 21.31
C ASN A 20 -16.69 28.62 21.93
N VAL A 21 -17.02 29.22 23.07
CA VAL A 21 -16.02 29.83 23.95
C VAL A 21 -15.73 28.77 25.00
N ASP A 22 -14.53 28.18 24.95
CA ASP A 22 -14.06 27.26 25.99
C ASP A 22 -14.47 27.84 27.34
N SER A 23 -15.37 27.16 28.04
CA SER A 23 -16.05 27.63 29.24
C SER A 23 -15.10 27.59 30.45
N ILE A 24 -13.89 28.11 30.25
CA ILE A 24 -12.83 28.30 31.22
C ILE A 24 -13.11 29.64 31.89
N THR A 25 -14.13 29.63 32.73
CA THR A 25 -14.57 30.82 33.47
C THR A 25 -13.81 30.99 34.79
N ASP A 26 -13.14 29.92 35.24
CA ASP A 26 -12.42 29.84 36.50
C ASP A 26 -11.31 28.77 36.45
N LYS A 27 -10.52 28.67 37.52
CA LYS A 27 -9.38 27.76 37.60
C LYS A 27 -9.79 26.28 37.52
N ASP A 28 -10.94 25.91 38.08
CA ASP A 28 -11.37 24.52 38.14
C ASP A 28 -11.95 24.05 36.79
N SER A 29 -12.67 24.92 36.10
CA SER A 29 -13.10 24.68 34.71
C SER A 29 -11.89 24.56 33.76
N ALA A 30 -10.84 25.37 33.93
CA ALA A 30 -9.58 25.23 33.18
C ALA A 30 -8.94 23.85 33.40
N ILE A 31 -8.79 23.45 34.66
CA ILE A 31 -8.17 22.17 35.05
C ILE A 31 -8.98 20.99 34.48
N LYS A 32 -10.31 21.07 34.54
CA LYS A 32 -11.21 20.05 33.96
C LYS A 32 -11.05 19.95 32.45
N HIS A 33 -11.01 21.09 31.74
CA HIS A 33 -10.81 21.13 30.30
C HIS A 33 -9.50 20.44 29.89
N PHE A 34 -8.36 20.88 30.44
CA PHE A 34 -7.05 20.30 30.08
C PHE A 34 -6.94 18.81 30.42
N ARG A 35 -7.51 18.36 31.54
CA ARG A 35 -7.54 16.92 31.89
C ARG A 35 -8.35 16.11 30.89
N THR A 36 -9.51 16.61 30.48
CA THR A 36 -10.37 15.94 29.49
C THR A 36 -9.67 15.89 28.13
N SER A 37 -9.16 17.03 27.65
CA SER A 37 -8.46 17.12 26.37
C SER A 37 -7.20 16.24 26.35
N SER A 38 -6.43 16.21 27.44
CA SER A 38 -5.28 15.31 27.58
C SER A 38 -5.67 13.82 27.49
N LYS A 39 -6.81 13.42 28.06
CA LYS A 39 -7.32 12.04 27.93
C LYS A 39 -7.70 11.72 26.49
N VAL A 40 -8.40 12.62 25.81
CA VAL A 40 -8.79 12.46 24.40
C VAL A 40 -7.56 12.33 23.50
N TYR A 41 -6.58 13.22 23.64
CA TYR A 41 -5.34 13.14 22.87
C TYR A 41 -4.55 11.86 23.14
N LYS A 42 -4.57 11.37 24.38
CA LYS A 42 -3.95 10.08 24.74
C LYS A 42 -4.63 8.92 24.01
N GLN A 43 -5.97 8.89 23.99
CA GLN A 43 -6.76 7.87 23.28
C GLN A 43 -6.48 7.90 21.78
N GLN A 44 -6.59 9.06 21.14
CA GLN A 44 -6.31 9.22 19.71
C GLN A 44 -4.89 8.78 19.34
N ARG A 45 -3.90 9.13 20.16
CA ARG A 45 -2.51 8.69 19.95
C ARG A 45 -2.40 7.17 20.02
N ASP A 46 -3.06 6.54 20.99
CA ASP A 46 -3.01 5.09 21.17
C ASP A 46 -3.75 4.37 20.02
N GLU A 47 -4.84 4.93 19.51
CA GLU A 47 -5.54 4.48 18.29
C GLU A 47 -4.63 4.56 17.07
N TYR A 48 -4.04 5.72 16.77
CA TYR A 48 -3.12 5.87 15.64
C TYR A 48 -1.90 4.95 15.74
N LYS A 49 -1.42 4.67 16.96
CA LYS A 49 -0.34 3.72 17.17
C LYS A 49 -0.75 2.30 16.76
N ASN A 50 -1.96 1.86 17.14
CA ASN A 50 -2.48 0.55 16.79
C ASN A 50 -2.73 0.41 15.28
N GLU A 51 -3.30 1.44 14.66
CA GLU A 51 -3.50 1.49 13.20
C GLU A 51 -2.17 1.41 12.46
N ARG A 52 -1.20 2.24 12.85
CA ARG A 52 0.15 2.22 12.28
C ARG A 52 0.79 0.84 12.40
N ASP A 53 0.74 0.22 13.57
CA ASP A 53 1.36 -1.09 13.79
C ASP A 53 0.66 -2.20 12.97
N THR A 54 -0.64 -2.04 12.69
CA THR A 54 -1.39 -2.93 11.78
C THR A 54 -0.97 -2.72 10.33
N LEU A 55 -0.91 -1.46 9.87
CA LEU A 55 -0.47 -1.12 8.52
C LEU A 55 0.96 -1.59 8.24
N ILE A 56 1.87 -1.48 9.22
CA ILE A 56 3.23 -2.00 9.10
C ILE A 56 3.22 -3.51 8.83
N LYS A 57 2.42 -4.28 9.57
CA LYS A 57 2.30 -5.74 9.36
C LYS A 57 1.77 -6.08 7.98
N ASP A 58 0.81 -5.32 7.47
CA ASP A 58 0.25 -5.57 6.14
C ASP A 58 1.24 -5.19 5.04
N ILE A 59 1.99 -4.10 5.20
CA ILE A 59 3.11 -3.75 4.29
C ILE A 59 4.17 -4.85 4.27
N GLU A 60 4.51 -5.45 5.42
CA GLU A 60 5.44 -6.58 5.47
C GLU A 60 4.94 -7.80 4.70
N LYS A 61 3.65 -8.13 4.82
CA LYS A 61 3.03 -9.22 4.02
C LYS A 61 3.08 -8.92 2.53
N LEU A 62 2.71 -7.69 2.13
CA LEU A 62 2.73 -7.26 0.73
C LEU A 62 4.14 -7.29 0.15
N ARG A 63 5.15 -6.84 0.90
CA ARG A 63 6.56 -6.91 0.47
C ARG A 63 7.02 -8.35 0.24
N LYS A 64 6.66 -9.29 1.13
CA LYS A 64 6.98 -10.72 0.96
C LYS A 64 6.30 -11.30 -0.29
N ALA A 65 5.03 -10.95 -0.53
CA ALA A 65 4.31 -11.39 -1.72
C ALA A 65 4.91 -10.81 -3.01
N LEU A 66 5.33 -9.55 -3.00
CA LEU A 66 5.99 -8.91 -4.13
C LEU A 66 7.31 -9.59 -4.47
N ILE A 67 8.16 -9.86 -3.49
CA ILE A 67 9.44 -10.58 -3.69
C ILE A 67 9.19 -11.96 -4.28
N LYS A 68 8.21 -12.71 -3.75
CA LYS A 68 7.86 -14.02 -4.29
C LYS A 68 7.40 -13.94 -5.75
N THR A 69 6.62 -12.93 -6.08
CA THR A 69 6.14 -12.70 -7.45
C THR A 69 7.28 -12.35 -8.39
N GLN A 70 8.21 -11.49 -7.96
CA GLN A 70 9.39 -11.15 -8.75
C GLN A 70 10.25 -12.38 -9.05
N ASN A 71 10.52 -13.22 -8.04
CA ASN A 71 11.29 -14.44 -8.23
C ASN A 71 10.62 -15.39 -9.24
N LEU A 72 9.28 -15.52 -9.18
CA LEU A 72 8.53 -16.34 -10.14
C LEU A 72 8.61 -15.78 -11.56
N VAL A 73 8.58 -14.46 -11.72
CA VAL A 73 8.75 -13.80 -13.02
C VAL A 73 10.16 -14.06 -13.58
N ASP A 74 11.18 -13.95 -12.74
CA ASP A 74 12.57 -14.20 -13.15
C ASP A 74 12.78 -15.67 -13.58
N GLU A 75 12.19 -16.62 -12.85
CA GLU A 75 12.20 -18.04 -13.23
C GLU A 75 11.44 -18.30 -14.53
N LEU A 76 10.25 -17.71 -14.70
CA LEU A 76 9.44 -17.87 -15.91
C LEU A 76 10.16 -17.30 -17.13
N MET A 77 10.81 -16.14 -16.99
CA MET A 77 11.63 -15.54 -18.04
C MET A 77 12.79 -16.48 -18.44
N LYS A 78 13.46 -17.10 -17.47
CA LYS A 78 14.53 -18.08 -17.74
C LYS A 78 14.01 -19.28 -18.52
N TYR A 79 12.86 -19.84 -18.13
CA TYR A 79 12.25 -20.95 -18.88
C TYR A 79 11.83 -20.55 -20.29
N GLN A 80 11.27 -19.35 -20.46
CA GLN A 80 10.87 -18.82 -21.76
C GLN A 80 12.09 -18.67 -22.69
N VAL A 81 13.19 -18.09 -22.20
CA VAL A 81 14.43 -17.96 -22.98
C VAL A 81 14.99 -19.34 -23.35
N ASN A 82 15.03 -20.28 -22.41
CA ASN A 82 15.51 -21.64 -22.69
C ASN A 82 14.65 -22.36 -23.73
N TYR A 83 13.32 -22.21 -23.65
CA TYR A 83 12.39 -22.78 -24.61
C TYR A 83 12.62 -22.22 -26.01
N ILE A 84 12.64 -20.89 -26.16
CA ILE A 84 12.89 -20.21 -27.45
C ILE A 84 14.24 -20.65 -28.04
N ASN A 85 15.30 -20.69 -27.23
CA ASN A 85 16.61 -21.11 -27.70
C ASN A 85 16.60 -22.57 -28.20
N LEU A 86 15.92 -23.46 -27.49
CA LEU A 86 15.83 -24.86 -27.85
C LEU A 86 15.01 -25.07 -29.12
N THR A 87 13.83 -24.46 -29.22
CA THR A 87 12.95 -24.60 -30.39
C THR A 87 13.59 -24.02 -31.64
N ASN A 88 14.22 -22.85 -31.53
CA ASN A 88 15.00 -22.26 -32.62
C ASN A 88 16.17 -23.17 -33.04
N HIS A 89 16.88 -23.76 -32.08
CA HIS A 89 17.96 -24.70 -32.41
C HIS A 89 17.44 -25.94 -33.15
N ILE A 90 16.28 -26.49 -32.76
CA ILE A 90 15.64 -27.61 -33.44
C ILE A 90 15.26 -27.23 -34.88
N ARG A 91 14.65 -26.06 -35.09
CA ARG A 91 14.30 -25.53 -36.42
C ARG A 91 15.55 -25.37 -37.31
N GLN A 92 16.60 -24.75 -36.78
CA GLN A 92 17.90 -24.62 -37.48
C GLN A 92 18.50 -25.98 -37.86
N LYS A 93 18.40 -26.99 -36.99
CA LYS A 93 18.89 -28.35 -37.29
C LYS A 93 18.05 -29.03 -38.36
N ALA A 94 16.74 -28.81 -38.40
CA ALA A 94 15.86 -29.30 -39.46
C ALA A 94 16.20 -28.66 -40.81
N GLU A 95 16.35 -27.32 -40.84
CA GLU A 95 16.72 -26.56 -42.03
C GLU A 95 18.08 -26.99 -42.61
N ALA A 96 19.08 -27.16 -41.75
CA ALA A 96 20.42 -27.56 -42.17
C ALA A 96 20.52 -29.05 -42.56
N ASN A 97 19.56 -29.90 -42.15
CA ASN A 97 19.60 -31.35 -42.36
C ASN A 97 18.24 -31.89 -42.86
N PRO A 98 17.75 -31.45 -44.03
CA PRO A 98 16.39 -31.74 -44.50
C PRO A 98 16.13 -33.24 -44.79
N SER A 99 17.18 -34.05 -44.92
CA SER A 99 17.07 -35.50 -45.07
C SER A 99 16.83 -36.24 -43.75
N VAL A 100 16.98 -35.58 -42.60
CA VAL A 100 16.82 -36.19 -41.27
C VAL A 100 15.39 -35.96 -40.77
N SER A 101 14.52 -36.94 -41.00
CA SER A 101 13.09 -36.86 -40.65
C SER A 101 12.84 -36.52 -39.17
N ARG A 102 13.70 -37.01 -38.27
CA ARG A 102 13.55 -36.76 -36.82
C ARG A 102 13.51 -35.28 -36.45
N TYR A 103 14.29 -34.42 -37.13
CA TYR A 103 14.25 -32.99 -36.84
C TYR A 103 12.96 -32.35 -37.34
N ILE A 104 12.45 -32.81 -38.49
CA ILE A 104 11.16 -32.36 -39.04
C ILE A 104 10.01 -32.76 -38.11
N ASP A 105 10.03 -34.00 -37.59
CA ASP A 105 9.02 -34.48 -36.63
C ASP A 105 8.99 -33.64 -35.35
N LEU A 106 10.17 -33.24 -34.86
CA LEU A 106 10.30 -32.36 -33.69
C LEU A 106 9.80 -30.95 -33.96
N VAL A 107 10.09 -30.37 -35.13
CA VAL A 107 9.53 -29.06 -35.53
C VAL A 107 8.01 -29.12 -35.57
N ASN A 108 7.44 -30.10 -36.28
CA ASN A 108 5.99 -30.29 -36.33
C ASN A 108 5.36 -30.49 -34.94
N PHE A 109 6.07 -31.12 -34.01
CA PHE A 109 5.61 -31.25 -32.63
C PHE A 109 5.62 -29.91 -31.89
N VAL A 110 6.68 -29.12 -32.06
CA VAL A 110 6.79 -27.77 -31.51
C VAL A 110 5.69 -26.87 -32.07
N ASP A 111 5.49 -26.85 -33.39
CA ASP A 111 4.47 -26.01 -34.04
C ASP A 111 3.07 -26.35 -33.50
N ARG A 112 2.75 -27.65 -33.34
CA ARG A 112 1.50 -28.09 -32.67
C ARG A 112 1.37 -27.63 -31.22
N LEU A 113 2.47 -27.54 -30.48
CA LEU A 113 2.47 -27.02 -29.10
C LEU A 113 2.26 -25.50 -29.08
N GLU A 114 2.84 -24.78 -30.03
CA GLU A 114 2.74 -23.33 -30.16
C GLU A 114 1.41 -22.88 -30.82
N GLY A 115 0.71 -23.82 -31.47
CA GLY A 115 -0.55 -23.55 -32.17
C GLY A 115 -0.34 -22.97 -33.58
N GLU A 116 0.83 -23.22 -34.17
CA GLU A 116 1.26 -22.82 -35.51
C GLU A 116 1.01 -23.91 -36.56
#